data_AF-A0A6M3IN04-F1
#
_entry.id   AF-A0A6M3IN04-F1
#
_cell.length_a   1.000
_cell.length_b   1.000
_cell.length_c   1.000
_cell.angle_alpha   90.00
_cell.angle_beta   90.00
_cell.angle_gamma   90.00
#
_symmetry.space_group_name_H-M   'P 1'
#
loop_
_entity.id
_entity.type
_entity.pdbx_description
1 polymer ?
#
loop_
_entity_poly.entity_id
_entity_poly.type
_entity_poly.pdbx_seq_one_letter_code
_entity_poly.pdbx_strand_id
1 'polypeptide(L)'
;MQNITFQSVFDTPTVPQAKLGAIGQTEDGRVWRYLKTTEAISQYMVTSRPANTTVTTVSSSQNAALENVFVAEASAGWTVGDYQDHWLLVNTGTGEGQVAKIKDNSADTLELYVDYKLATALAVADSGIAIVHENDAEKIAVTTLITTPNGVAQVAFASGDYGWFLKQGIGGVLAGEAITINTSMTPGDDTEGTVEIGDTAKGTFDEAYIGRCLVANASVDKACLAYVNLQ
;
A
#
# COMPACT_ATOMS: atom_id res chain seq x y z
N MET A 1 -8.48 4.09 -15.96
CA MET A 1 -9.33 3.67 -14.83
C MET A 1 -10.16 2.51 -15.32
N GLN A 2 -10.14 1.38 -14.60
CA GLN A 2 -10.84 0.16 -14.99
C GLN A 2 -12.29 0.20 -14.48
N ASN A 3 -13.27 -0.17 -15.30
CA ASN A 3 -14.63 -0.38 -14.79
C ASN A 3 -14.67 -1.73 -14.08
N ILE A 4 -15.12 -1.72 -12.82
CA ILE A 4 -15.20 -2.93 -11.99
C ILE A 4 -16.63 -3.10 -11.45
N THR A 5 -17.01 -4.33 -11.13
CA THR A 5 -18.36 -4.62 -10.60
C THR A 5 -18.39 -4.44 -9.10
N PHE A 6 -19.58 -4.17 -8.56
CA PHE A 6 -19.78 -4.17 -7.10
C PHE A 6 -19.46 -5.51 -6.44
N GLN A 7 -19.63 -6.62 -7.15
CA GLN A 7 -19.28 -7.93 -6.57
C GLN A 7 -17.76 -8.07 -6.44
N SER A 8 -17.01 -7.62 -7.45
CA SER A 8 -15.55 -7.76 -7.45
C SER A 8 -14.85 -7.03 -6.32
N VAL A 9 -15.45 -5.96 -5.77
CA VAL A 9 -14.85 -5.22 -4.64
C VAL A 9 -14.97 -5.96 -3.30
N PHE A 10 -15.72 -7.05 -3.25
CA PHE A 10 -15.88 -7.91 -2.08
C PHE A 10 -15.13 -9.24 -2.20
N ASP A 11 -14.47 -9.49 -3.32
CA ASP A 11 -13.69 -10.70 -3.54
C ASP A 11 -12.28 -10.52 -2.96
N THR A 12 -11.80 -11.53 -2.22
CA THR A 12 -10.46 -11.55 -1.59
C THR A 12 -9.65 -12.77 -2.06
N PRO A 13 -9.25 -12.84 -3.33
CA PRO A 13 -8.51 -13.97 -3.87
C PRO A 13 -7.08 -14.05 -3.31
N THR A 14 -6.51 -15.25 -3.32
CA THR A 14 -5.08 -15.51 -2.99
C THR A 14 -4.15 -15.34 -4.20
N VAL A 15 -4.69 -14.94 -5.36
CA VAL A 15 -3.97 -14.72 -6.62
C VAL A 15 -4.48 -13.40 -7.22
N PRO A 16 -3.61 -12.52 -7.73
CA PRO A 16 -4.03 -11.23 -8.25
C PRO A 16 -4.96 -11.38 -9.47
N GLN A 17 -6.12 -10.73 -9.41
CA GLN A 17 -7.09 -10.63 -10.52
C GLN A 17 -6.95 -9.33 -11.33
N ALA A 18 -6.19 -8.37 -10.81
CA ALA A 18 -5.84 -7.12 -11.46
C ALA A 18 -4.38 -6.78 -11.15
N LYS A 19 -3.81 -5.84 -11.92
CA LYS A 19 -2.47 -5.32 -11.65
C LYS A 19 -2.46 -4.61 -10.28
N LEU A 20 -1.46 -4.88 -9.45
CA LEU A 20 -1.27 -4.18 -8.19
C LEU A 20 -1.18 -2.66 -8.41
N GLY A 21 -1.87 -1.90 -7.57
CA GLY A 21 -2.00 -0.45 -7.70
C GLY A 21 -2.99 0.03 -8.76
N ALA A 22 -3.67 -0.88 -9.48
CA ALA A 22 -4.70 -0.49 -10.44
C ALA A 22 -5.82 0.32 -9.76
N ILE A 23 -6.34 1.31 -10.49
CA ILE A 23 -7.48 2.12 -10.05
C ILE A 23 -8.73 1.69 -10.80
N GLY A 24 -9.71 1.23 -10.04
CA GLY A 24 -11.01 0.78 -10.51
C GLY A 24 -12.13 1.76 -10.13
N GLN A 25 -13.20 1.79 -10.90
CA GLN A 25 -14.40 2.56 -10.59
C GLN A 25 -15.65 1.68 -10.75
N THR A 26 -16.55 1.72 -9.77
CA THR A 26 -17.86 1.08 -9.83
C THR A 26 -18.90 2.01 -10.51
N GLU A 27 -20.03 1.47 -10.96
CA GLU A 27 -21.05 2.23 -11.70
C GLU A 27 -21.66 3.40 -10.91
N ASP A 28 -21.62 3.36 -9.57
CA ASP A 28 -22.04 4.45 -8.69
C ASP A 28 -20.97 5.55 -8.49
N GLY A 29 -19.84 5.44 -9.17
CA GLY A 29 -18.78 6.42 -9.17
C GLY A 29 -17.73 6.27 -8.07
N ARG A 30 -17.83 5.26 -7.18
CA ARG A 30 -16.80 5.01 -6.17
C ARG A 30 -15.51 4.53 -6.80
N VAL A 31 -14.38 5.01 -6.27
CA VAL A 31 -13.04 4.72 -6.77
C VAL A 31 -12.33 3.80 -5.79
N TRP A 32 -11.65 2.80 -6.34
CA TRP A 32 -11.02 1.72 -5.62
C TRP A 32 -9.57 1.55 -6.07
N ARG A 33 -8.72 1.07 -5.16
CA ARG A 33 -7.34 0.70 -5.46
C ARG A 33 -7.13 -0.79 -5.20
N TYR A 34 -6.53 -1.50 -6.15
CA TYR A 34 -6.22 -2.92 -5.99
C TYR A 34 -4.89 -3.09 -5.25
N LEU A 35 -4.91 -3.77 -4.11
CA LEU A 35 -3.75 -3.91 -3.21
C LEU A 35 -3.59 -5.38 -2.78
N LYS A 36 -2.41 -5.70 -2.27
CA LYS A 36 -2.11 -6.95 -1.55
C LYS A 36 -1.99 -6.67 -0.07
N THR A 37 -2.49 -7.54 0.79
CA THR A 37 -2.37 -7.39 2.24
C THR A 37 -1.11 -8.07 2.77
N THR A 38 -0.40 -7.42 3.70
CA THR A 38 0.75 -8.05 4.40
C THR A 38 0.35 -8.72 5.70
N GLU A 39 -0.83 -8.38 6.23
CA GLU A 39 -1.39 -8.92 7.46
C GLU A 39 -2.91 -9.11 7.34
N ALA A 40 -3.55 -9.69 8.35
CA ALA A 40 -5.00 -9.77 8.38
C ALA A 40 -5.61 -8.38 8.65
N ILE A 41 -6.59 -7.99 7.82
CA ILE A 41 -7.24 -6.68 7.90
C ILE A 41 -8.73 -6.90 8.12
N SER A 42 -9.28 -6.32 9.18
CA SER A 42 -10.72 -6.43 9.45
C SER A 42 -11.51 -5.47 8.57
N GLN A 43 -12.79 -5.78 8.39
CA GLN A 43 -13.71 -4.91 7.67
C GLN A 43 -13.71 -3.49 8.26
N TYR A 44 -13.72 -2.49 7.38
CA TYR A 44 -13.75 -1.05 7.65
C TYR A 44 -12.48 -0.43 8.21
N MET A 45 -11.41 -1.21 8.38
CA MET A 45 -10.11 -0.66 8.75
C MET A 45 -9.52 0.18 7.62
N VAL A 46 -8.92 1.31 8.00
CA VAL A 46 -8.11 2.14 7.12
C VAL A 46 -6.70 1.56 7.06
N THR A 47 -6.14 1.54 5.86
CA THR A 47 -4.83 0.93 5.60
C THR A 47 -3.82 1.97 5.14
N SER A 48 -2.55 1.69 5.40
CA SER A 48 -1.40 2.37 4.82
C SER A 48 -0.48 1.38 4.13
N ARG A 49 0.59 1.89 3.53
CA ARG A 49 1.67 1.05 3.00
C ARG A 49 2.62 0.63 4.13
N PRO A 50 3.15 -0.61 4.08
CA PRO A 50 4.26 -1.03 4.93
C PRO A 50 5.52 -0.19 4.77
N ALA A 51 6.41 -0.32 5.76
CA ALA A 51 7.75 0.24 5.70
C ALA A 51 8.53 -0.30 4.49
N ASN A 52 9.38 0.54 3.90
CA ASN A 52 10.24 0.14 2.79
C ASN A 52 11.24 -0.96 3.22
N THR A 53 11.44 -1.97 2.38
CA THR A 53 12.47 -2.99 2.63
C THR A 53 13.82 -2.48 2.16
N THR A 54 14.79 -2.35 3.08
CA THR A 54 16.17 -1.97 2.74
C THR A 54 17.04 -3.21 2.65
N VAL A 55 17.81 -3.33 1.57
CA VAL A 55 18.71 -4.45 1.31
C VAL A 55 20.09 -3.90 0.98
N THR A 56 21.11 -4.35 1.71
CA THR A 56 22.51 -3.99 1.46
C THR A 56 23.20 -5.07 0.65
N THR A 57 24.42 -4.76 0.18
CA THR A 57 25.32 -5.73 -0.45
C THR A 57 24.72 -6.41 -1.68
N VAL A 58 23.99 -5.65 -2.49
CA VAL A 58 23.36 -6.18 -3.71
C VAL A 58 24.31 -6.10 -4.90
N SER A 59 24.19 -7.07 -5.81
CA SER A 59 24.86 -7.03 -7.11
C SER A 59 23.84 -6.95 -8.23
N SER A 60 24.25 -6.49 -9.41
CA SER A 60 23.42 -6.66 -10.60
C SER A 60 24.14 -7.44 -11.69
N SER A 61 23.36 -8.10 -12.54
CA SER A 61 23.87 -8.86 -13.68
C SER A 61 23.03 -8.62 -14.93
N GLN A 62 23.63 -8.95 -16.06
CA GLN A 62 23.07 -8.71 -17.38
C GLN A 62 22.26 -9.91 -17.88
N ASN A 63 21.20 -9.66 -18.67
CA ASN A 63 20.59 -10.69 -19.51
C ASN A 63 21.47 -10.99 -20.76
N ALA A 64 20.98 -11.89 -21.62
CA ALA A 64 21.65 -12.24 -22.88
C ALA A 64 21.80 -11.06 -23.86
N ALA A 65 21.04 -9.97 -23.68
CA ALA A 65 21.13 -8.74 -24.46
C ALA A 65 22.04 -7.68 -23.82
N LEU A 66 22.80 -8.04 -22.77
CA LEU A 66 23.72 -7.15 -22.03
C LEU A 66 23.02 -6.03 -21.25
N GLU A 67 21.78 -6.27 -20.81
CA GLU A 67 20.96 -5.32 -20.07
C GLU A 67 20.93 -5.67 -18.58
N ASN A 68 21.20 -4.70 -17.69
CA ASN A 68 21.21 -4.92 -16.24
C ASN A 68 19.79 -5.09 -15.69
N VAL A 69 19.24 -6.29 -15.81
CA VAL A 69 17.85 -6.61 -15.44
C VAL A 69 17.75 -7.54 -14.25
N PHE A 70 18.87 -8.02 -13.69
CA PHE A 70 18.84 -8.86 -12.50
C PHE A 70 19.56 -8.16 -11.36
N VAL A 71 18.93 -8.11 -10.19
CA VAL A 71 19.54 -7.65 -8.94
C VAL A 71 19.51 -8.80 -7.94
N ALA A 72 20.66 -9.19 -7.40
CA ALA A 72 20.78 -10.36 -6.54
C ALA A 72 21.38 -10.01 -5.18
N GLU A 73 20.85 -10.67 -4.14
CA GLU A 73 21.41 -10.73 -2.78
C GLU A 73 21.32 -12.18 -2.30
N ALA A 74 22.47 -12.79 -1.99
CA ALA A 74 22.56 -14.25 -1.85
C ALA A 74 21.87 -14.81 -0.60
N SER A 75 21.58 -13.97 0.40
CA SER A 75 20.99 -14.37 1.68
C SER A 75 19.61 -13.74 1.92
N ALA A 76 18.95 -13.28 0.86
CA ALA A 76 17.82 -12.37 1.00
C ALA A 76 16.59 -13.07 1.58
N GLY A 77 16.39 -14.33 1.21
CA GLY A 77 15.31 -15.17 1.73
C GLY A 77 13.92 -14.63 1.39
N TRP A 78 13.78 -13.95 0.26
CA TRP A 78 12.53 -13.34 -0.16
C TRP A 78 11.45 -14.38 -0.44
N THR A 79 10.20 -14.02 -0.17
CA THR A 79 9.07 -14.81 -0.67
C THR A 79 8.97 -14.62 -2.18
N VAL A 80 8.84 -15.70 -2.94
CA VAL A 80 8.76 -15.66 -4.41
C VAL A 80 7.54 -14.84 -4.84
N GLY A 81 7.76 -13.88 -5.76
CA GLY A 81 6.72 -12.99 -6.29
C GLY A 81 6.21 -11.91 -5.33
N ASP A 82 6.82 -11.77 -4.15
CA ASP A 82 6.38 -10.80 -3.13
C ASP A 82 6.58 -9.34 -3.56
N TYR A 83 7.56 -9.08 -4.43
CA TYR A 83 7.90 -7.74 -4.92
C TYR A 83 7.46 -7.48 -6.37
N GLN A 84 6.58 -8.32 -6.92
CA GLN A 84 6.07 -8.13 -8.28
C GLN A 84 5.42 -6.75 -8.45
N ASP A 85 5.83 -6.00 -9.47
CA ASP A 85 5.38 -4.65 -9.80
C ASP A 85 5.76 -3.52 -8.81
N HIS A 86 6.60 -3.80 -7.81
CA HIS A 86 7.13 -2.78 -6.88
C HIS A 86 8.24 -1.94 -7.52
N TRP A 87 8.44 -0.73 -6.98
CA TRP A 87 9.59 0.11 -7.31
C TRP A 87 10.77 -0.18 -6.38
N LEU A 88 11.98 -0.06 -6.92
CA LEU A 88 13.21 -0.01 -6.13
C LEU A 88 13.97 1.28 -6.41
N LEU A 89 14.65 1.78 -5.38
CA LEU A 89 15.61 2.88 -5.42
C LEU A 89 16.97 2.34 -4.99
N VAL A 90 18.02 2.62 -5.76
CA VAL A 90 19.40 2.44 -5.28
C VAL A 90 19.72 3.60 -4.34
N ASN A 91 19.72 3.34 -3.04
CA ASN A 91 19.78 4.38 -2.01
C ASN A 91 21.19 4.59 -1.43
N THR A 92 22.16 3.76 -1.80
CA THR A 92 23.56 3.95 -1.41
C THR A 92 24.52 3.24 -2.35
N GLY A 93 25.74 3.75 -2.45
CA GLY A 93 26.88 3.11 -3.10
C GLY A 93 26.85 3.20 -4.62
N THR A 94 27.39 2.17 -5.28
CA THR A 94 27.48 2.16 -6.74
C THR A 94 26.09 2.16 -7.38
N GLY A 95 25.82 3.16 -8.23
CA GLY A 95 24.55 3.31 -8.93
C GLY A 95 23.46 4.07 -8.16
N GLU A 96 23.82 4.75 -7.06
CA GLU A 96 22.92 5.56 -6.24
C GLU A 96 22.07 6.54 -7.06
N GLY A 97 20.81 6.69 -6.67
CA GLY A 97 19.82 7.56 -7.31
C GLY A 97 19.08 6.94 -8.49
N GLN A 98 19.48 5.75 -8.94
CA GLN A 98 18.74 5.02 -9.98
C GLN A 98 17.46 4.40 -9.41
N VAL A 99 16.40 4.45 -10.21
CA VAL A 99 15.10 3.83 -9.92
C VAL A 99 14.84 2.76 -10.96
N ALA A 100 14.34 1.61 -10.51
CA ALA A 100 13.95 0.50 -11.38
C ALA A 100 12.61 -0.08 -10.95
N LYS A 101 11.97 -0.83 -11.84
CA LYS A 101 10.71 -1.51 -11.57
C LYS A 101 10.89 -3.02 -11.61
N ILE A 102 10.43 -3.69 -10.56
CA ILE A 102 10.53 -5.14 -10.40
C ILE A 102 9.41 -5.79 -11.20
N LYS A 103 9.78 -6.72 -12.08
CA LYS A 103 8.88 -7.57 -12.86
C LYS A 103 8.45 -8.78 -12.04
N ASP A 104 9.39 -9.44 -11.40
CA ASP A 104 9.16 -10.60 -10.52
C ASP A 104 10.38 -10.81 -9.61
N ASN A 105 10.29 -11.71 -8.64
CA ASN A 105 11.43 -12.08 -7.80
C ASN A 105 11.44 -13.57 -7.42
N SER A 106 12.65 -14.14 -7.36
CA SER A 106 12.94 -15.39 -6.67
C SER A 106 13.23 -15.12 -5.19
N ALA A 107 13.77 -16.12 -4.47
CA ALA A 107 14.20 -15.99 -3.08
C ALA A 107 15.43 -15.08 -2.88
N ASP A 108 16.17 -14.78 -3.95
CA ASP A 108 17.47 -14.10 -3.90
C ASP A 108 17.72 -13.13 -5.06
N THR A 109 16.80 -13.07 -6.04
CA THR A 109 16.98 -12.30 -7.27
C THR A 109 15.70 -11.55 -7.63
N LEU A 110 15.84 -10.25 -7.90
CA LEU A 110 14.82 -9.41 -8.53
C LEU A 110 15.06 -9.42 -10.04
N GLU A 111 14.03 -9.75 -10.82
CA GLU A 111 14.00 -9.48 -12.26
C GLU A 111 13.37 -8.10 -12.48
N LEU A 112 14.01 -7.24 -13.26
CA LEU A 112 13.54 -5.90 -13.60
C LEU A 112 12.87 -5.89 -14.96
N TYR A 113 11.91 -5.00 -15.14
CA TYR A 113 11.43 -4.67 -16.48
C TYR A 113 12.57 -4.03 -17.30
N VAL A 114 12.72 -4.48 -18.55
CA VAL A 114 13.78 -3.97 -19.46
C VAL A 114 13.69 -2.45 -19.65
N ASP A 115 12.48 -1.91 -19.74
CA ASP A 115 12.23 -0.46 -19.90
C ASP A 115 12.63 0.36 -18.65
N TYR A 116 12.79 -0.32 -17.50
CA TYR A 116 13.14 0.27 -16.21
C TYR A 116 14.43 -0.34 -15.64
N LYS A 117 15.31 -0.84 -16.52
CA LYS A 117 16.60 -1.44 -16.14
C LYS A 117 17.56 -0.43 -15.53
N LEU A 118 18.57 -0.93 -14.83
CA LEU A 118 19.65 -0.10 -14.30
C LEU A 118 20.63 0.30 -15.40
N ALA A 119 21.00 1.59 -15.47
CA ALA A 119 22.03 2.09 -16.36
C ALA A 119 23.43 1.74 -15.85
N THR A 120 23.66 1.88 -14.55
CA THR A 120 24.91 1.53 -13.86
C THR A 120 24.76 0.19 -13.15
N ALA A 121 25.69 -0.73 -13.39
CA ALA A 121 25.73 -2.02 -12.72
C ALA A 121 26.07 -1.86 -11.22
N LEU A 122 25.43 -2.65 -10.36
CA LEU A 122 25.59 -2.61 -8.91
C LEU A 122 26.74 -3.50 -8.47
N ALA A 123 27.45 -3.08 -7.43
CA ALA A 123 28.60 -3.79 -6.87
C ALA A 123 28.27 -4.28 -5.46
N VAL A 124 28.38 -5.60 -5.25
CA VAL A 124 28.07 -6.29 -3.98
C VAL A 124 28.76 -5.68 -2.76
N ALA A 125 29.93 -5.05 -2.93
CA ALA A 125 30.72 -4.50 -1.84
C ALA A 125 30.15 -3.21 -1.24
N ASP A 126 29.24 -2.52 -1.94
CA ASP A 126 28.87 -1.13 -1.59
C ASP A 126 27.42 -0.76 -1.94
N SER A 127 26.81 -1.39 -2.96
CA SER A 127 25.45 -1.05 -3.38
C SER A 127 24.38 -1.49 -2.36
N GLY A 128 23.43 -0.60 -2.09
CA GLY A 128 22.21 -0.91 -1.36
C GLY A 128 20.97 -0.40 -2.10
N ILE A 129 19.84 -1.07 -1.86
CA ILE A 129 18.54 -0.72 -2.44
C ILE A 129 17.49 -0.56 -1.35
N ALA A 130 16.47 0.24 -1.65
CA ALA A 130 15.22 0.31 -0.92
C ALA A 130 14.07 -0.06 -1.85
N ILE A 131 13.31 -1.10 -1.50
CA ILE A 131 12.10 -1.52 -2.19
C ILE A 131 10.91 -0.80 -1.56
N VAL A 132 10.09 -0.16 -2.39
CA VAL A 132 8.92 0.60 -1.98
C VAL A 132 7.70 -0.32 -2.00
N HIS A 133 6.90 -0.31 -0.94
CA HIS A 133 5.71 -1.15 -0.78
C HIS A 133 4.41 -0.43 -1.16
N GLU A 134 4.40 0.34 -2.26
CA GLU A 134 3.29 1.26 -2.54
C GLU A 134 1.94 0.59 -2.87
N ASN A 135 1.95 -0.70 -3.20
CA ASN A 135 0.75 -1.48 -3.55
C ASN A 135 0.41 -2.56 -2.51
N ASP A 136 1.09 -2.53 -1.37
CA ASP A 136 0.77 -3.35 -0.22
C ASP A 136 -0.07 -2.57 0.79
N ALA A 137 -0.85 -3.29 1.59
CA ALA A 137 -1.73 -2.77 2.61
C ALA A 137 -1.44 -3.42 3.97
N GLU A 138 -1.24 -2.58 4.97
CA GLU A 138 -1.23 -2.89 6.39
C GLU A 138 -2.21 -1.97 7.12
N LYS A 139 -2.66 -2.33 8.33
CA LYS A 139 -3.48 -1.42 9.15
C LYS A 139 -2.66 -0.16 9.46
N ILE A 140 -3.31 1.00 9.48
CA ILE A 140 -2.62 2.19 9.99
C ILE A 140 -2.25 1.96 11.46
N ALA A 141 -0.97 2.12 11.76
CA ALA A 141 -0.43 2.05 13.11
C ALA A 141 -0.89 3.25 13.95
N VAL A 142 -1.27 2.98 15.20
CA VAL A 142 -1.67 3.99 16.19
C VAL A 142 -0.59 5.05 16.45
N THR A 143 0.67 4.73 16.21
CA THR A 143 1.81 5.64 16.44
C THR A 143 2.10 6.58 15.26
N THR A 144 1.35 6.50 14.15
CA THR A 144 1.69 7.21 12.91
C THR A 144 0.48 7.87 12.26
N LEU A 145 0.02 8.97 12.87
CA LEU A 145 -1.12 9.75 12.41
C LEU A 145 -0.84 10.51 11.09
N ILE A 146 0.44 10.76 10.80
CA ILE A 146 0.92 11.37 9.54
C ILE A 146 1.37 10.25 8.59
N THR A 147 0.45 9.36 8.23
CA THR A 147 0.68 8.34 7.19
C THR A 147 -0.27 8.56 6.02
N THR A 148 0.18 8.27 4.80
CA THR A 148 -0.69 8.35 3.62
C THR A 148 -1.57 7.11 3.57
N PRO A 149 -2.89 7.23 3.81
CA PRO A 149 -3.80 6.10 3.73
C PRO A 149 -3.89 5.65 2.28
N ASN A 150 -3.83 4.35 2.02
CA ASN A 150 -3.89 3.79 0.67
C ASN A 150 -5.27 3.19 0.33
N GLY A 151 -6.16 3.07 1.33
CA GLY A 151 -7.52 2.58 1.13
C GLY A 151 -8.26 2.29 2.44
N VAL A 152 -9.54 1.92 2.31
CA VAL A 152 -10.37 1.39 3.40
C VAL A 152 -10.92 0.04 3.00
N ALA A 153 -10.68 -0.97 3.83
CA ALA A 153 -11.17 -2.33 3.61
C ALA A 153 -12.70 -2.37 3.72
N GLN A 154 -13.42 -2.79 2.67
CA GLN A 154 -14.88 -2.94 2.74
C GLN A 154 -15.32 -4.38 3.06
N VAL A 155 -14.36 -5.31 3.12
CA VAL A 155 -14.46 -6.70 3.58
C VAL A 155 -13.22 -7.04 4.42
N ALA A 156 -13.26 -8.15 5.15
CA ALA A 156 -12.08 -8.65 5.85
C ALA A 156 -11.15 -9.39 4.87
N PHE A 157 -9.85 -9.28 5.10
CA PHE A 157 -8.79 -9.92 4.32
C PHE A 157 -7.92 -10.80 5.23
N ALA A 158 -7.52 -11.97 4.74
CA ALA A 158 -6.41 -12.71 5.35
C ALA A 158 -5.07 -12.14 4.86
N SER A 159 -3.98 -12.37 5.60
CA SER A 159 -2.63 -11.98 5.16
C SER A 159 -2.28 -12.62 3.82
N GLY A 160 -1.78 -11.82 2.88
CA GLY A 160 -1.42 -12.25 1.53
C GLY A 160 -2.58 -12.21 0.53
N ASP A 161 -3.81 -11.93 0.96
CA ASP A 161 -4.95 -11.77 0.04
C ASP A 161 -4.82 -10.49 -0.77
N TYR A 162 -5.44 -10.51 -1.95
CA TYR A 162 -5.53 -9.38 -2.87
C TYR A 162 -6.96 -8.86 -2.89
N GLY A 163 -7.15 -7.56 -3.16
CA GLY A 163 -8.49 -7.03 -3.40
C GLY A 163 -8.58 -5.53 -3.53
N TRP A 164 -9.81 -5.04 -3.64
CA TRP A 164 -10.11 -3.62 -3.85
C TRP A 164 -10.37 -2.91 -2.52
N PHE A 165 -9.59 -1.87 -2.26
CA PHE A 165 -9.77 -0.99 -1.12
C PHE A 165 -10.42 0.31 -1.58
N LEU A 166 -11.39 0.81 -0.81
CA LEU A 166 -12.11 2.03 -1.15
C LEU A 166 -11.16 3.22 -1.02
N LYS A 167 -10.95 3.95 -2.11
CA LYS A 167 -10.14 5.17 -2.15
C LYS A 167 -11.02 6.43 -2.11
N GLN A 168 -12.17 6.40 -2.77
CA GLN A 168 -13.09 7.54 -2.84
C GLN A 168 -14.54 7.10 -2.96
N GLY A 169 -15.43 7.78 -2.24
CA GLY A 169 -16.88 7.59 -2.29
C GLY A 169 -17.47 7.03 -1.00
N ILE A 170 -18.70 6.52 -1.06
CA ILE A 170 -19.45 6.09 0.13
C ILE A 170 -19.03 4.68 0.55
N GLY A 171 -18.65 4.51 1.82
CA GLY A 171 -18.32 3.22 2.42
C GLY A 171 -18.28 3.27 3.94
N GLY A 172 -18.07 2.11 4.55
CA GLY A 172 -17.88 2.02 6.00
C GLY A 172 -16.43 2.31 6.39
N VAL A 173 -16.24 2.97 7.53
CA VAL A 173 -14.94 3.15 8.20
C VAL A 173 -15.09 2.74 9.68
N LEU A 174 -14.04 2.20 10.29
CA LEU A 174 -14.05 1.80 11.68
C LEU A 174 -13.72 3.01 12.57
N ALA A 175 -14.70 3.54 13.28
CA ALA A 175 -14.51 4.69 14.16
C ALA A 175 -13.94 4.23 15.52
N GLY A 176 -12.78 4.75 15.89
CA GLY A 176 -12.11 4.52 17.18
C GLY A 176 -12.76 5.29 18.33
N GLU A 177 -13.48 6.37 18.02
CA GLU A 177 -14.27 7.13 18.98
C GLU A 177 -15.70 7.44 18.48
N ALA A 178 -16.51 8.13 19.28
CA ALA A 178 -17.84 8.57 18.86
C ALA A 178 -17.74 9.76 17.88
N ILE A 179 -18.07 9.53 16.61
CA ILE A 179 -18.00 10.51 15.54
C ILE A 179 -19.41 10.96 15.15
N THR A 180 -19.62 12.27 15.15
CA THR A 180 -20.88 12.91 14.73
C THR A 180 -20.93 13.15 13.22
N ILE A 181 -22.13 13.36 12.69
CA ILE A 181 -22.35 13.60 11.25
C ILE A 181 -21.61 14.85 10.79
N ASN A 182 -21.03 14.79 9.57
CA ASN A 182 -20.26 15.84 8.91
C ASN A 182 -18.92 16.19 9.54
N THR A 183 -18.51 15.48 10.59
CA THR A 183 -17.20 15.65 11.19
C THR A 183 -16.13 15.03 10.28
N SER A 184 -15.00 15.75 10.12
CA SER A 184 -13.82 15.27 9.41
C SER A 184 -13.19 14.11 10.17
N MET A 185 -12.53 13.21 9.45
CA MET A 185 -11.90 12.03 10.05
C MET A 185 -10.43 11.95 9.67
N THR A 186 -9.64 11.47 10.62
CA THR A 186 -8.20 11.22 10.50
C THR A 186 -7.86 9.83 11.04
N PRO A 187 -6.68 9.23 10.78
CA PRO A 187 -6.30 7.97 11.41
C PRO A 187 -6.35 8.06 12.94
N GLY A 188 -6.89 7.03 13.59
CA GLY A 188 -7.02 6.97 15.04
C GLY A 188 -5.72 6.58 15.76
N ASP A 189 -5.61 6.97 17.03
CA ASP A 189 -4.45 6.68 17.89
C ASP A 189 -4.68 5.60 18.98
N ASP A 190 -5.90 5.07 19.10
CA ASP A 190 -6.26 4.07 20.12
C ASP A 190 -6.23 2.62 19.61
N THR A 191 -6.80 2.38 18.43
CA THR A 191 -6.90 1.04 17.82
C THR A 191 -6.41 1.09 16.37
N GLU A 192 -5.58 0.13 15.98
CA GLU A 192 -5.02 0.07 14.61
C GLU A 192 -6.12 0.06 13.53
N GLY A 193 -5.88 0.84 12.47
CA GLY A 193 -6.80 0.96 11.34
C GLY A 193 -8.13 1.66 11.66
N THR A 194 -8.28 2.26 12.84
CA THR A 194 -9.45 3.09 13.14
C THR A 194 -9.31 4.52 12.65
N VAL A 195 -10.41 5.26 12.69
CA VAL A 195 -10.45 6.71 12.48
C VAL A 195 -10.98 7.43 13.71
N GLU A 196 -10.55 8.67 13.89
CA GLU A 196 -11.02 9.59 14.93
C GLU A 196 -11.45 10.93 14.31
N ILE A 197 -12.00 11.81 15.13
CA ILE A 197 -12.37 13.17 14.74
C ILE A 197 -11.10 13.92 14.35
N GLY A 198 -11.01 14.35 13.10
CA GLY A 198 -9.87 15.14 12.63
C GLY A 198 -9.76 16.46 13.38
N ASP A 199 -8.62 16.72 13.99
CA ASP A 199 -8.32 17.99 14.66
C ASP A 199 -7.75 19.00 13.65
N THR A 200 -8.42 20.13 13.45
CA THR A 200 -7.95 21.20 12.55
C THR A 200 -6.84 22.08 13.13
N ALA A 201 -6.24 21.77 14.30
CA ALA A 201 -5.39 22.74 14.99
C ALA A 201 -4.18 22.24 15.81
N LYS A 202 -3.62 21.04 15.58
CA LYS A 202 -2.43 20.55 16.32
C LYS A 202 -1.11 20.62 15.54
N GLY A 203 -0.69 21.83 15.17
CA GLY A 203 0.72 22.10 14.85
C GLY A 203 1.09 22.06 13.35
N THR A 204 2.37 21.83 13.06
CA THR A 204 2.99 22.08 11.74
C THR A 204 2.62 21.05 10.66
N PHE A 205 1.87 20.01 11.01
CA PHE A 205 1.38 18.98 10.10
C PHE A 205 -0.07 18.66 10.45
N ASP A 206 -0.97 18.89 9.49
CA ASP A 206 -2.35 18.41 9.57
C ASP A 206 -2.31 16.88 9.38
N GLU A 207 -2.96 16.14 10.26
CA GLU A 207 -3.07 14.68 10.16
C GLU A 207 -3.74 14.27 8.83
N ALA A 208 -3.56 13.01 8.42
CA ALA A 208 -4.05 12.59 7.11
C ALA A 208 -5.59 12.69 7.03
N TYR A 209 -6.11 13.36 6.00
CA TYR A 209 -7.55 13.45 5.79
C TYR A 209 -8.10 12.14 5.19
N ILE A 210 -9.02 11.47 5.91
CA ILE A 210 -9.69 10.26 5.41
C ILE A 210 -10.97 10.60 4.65
N GLY A 211 -11.72 11.58 5.15
CA GLY A 211 -13.06 11.87 4.67
C GLY A 211 -13.94 12.53 5.73
N ARG A 212 -15.26 12.36 5.59
CA ARG A 212 -16.24 12.86 6.56
C ARG A 212 -17.30 11.82 6.90
N CYS A 213 -17.76 11.84 8.14
CA CYS A 213 -18.85 10.99 8.61
C CYS A 213 -20.20 11.41 7.99
N LEU A 214 -20.98 10.43 7.51
CA LEU A 214 -22.34 10.61 6.97
C LEU A 214 -23.40 10.07 7.94
N VAL A 215 -23.08 9.01 8.69
CA VAL A 215 -23.94 8.42 9.72
C VAL A 215 -23.12 8.24 10.98
N ALA A 216 -23.53 8.91 12.06
CA ALA A 216 -22.84 8.86 13.34
C ALA A 216 -22.78 7.45 13.90
N ASN A 217 -21.69 7.15 14.62
CA ASN A 217 -21.61 6.01 15.53
C ASN A 217 -21.80 6.45 16.97
N ALA A 218 -22.26 5.53 17.82
CA ALA A 218 -22.57 5.82 19.22
C ALA A 218 -21.49 5.33 20.21
N SER A 219 -20.46 4.61 19.72
CA SER A 219 -19.41 4.03 20.57
C SER A 219 -18.13 3.77 19.77
N VAL A 220 -17.03 3.61 20.51
CA VAL A 220 -15.72 3.15 20.01
C VAL A 220 -15.82 1.82 19.25
N ASP A 221 -14.90 1.63 18.32
CA ASP A 221 -14.72 0.44 17.47
C ASP A 221 -16.01 -0.03 16.79
N LYS A 222 -16.75 0.92 16.22
CA LYS A 222 -17.94 0.64 15.41
C LYS A 222 -17.82 1.24 14.03
N ALA A 223 -18.36 0.52 13.05
CA ALA A 223 -18.50 1.03 11.71
C ALA A 223 -19.37 2.30 11.72
N CYS A 224 -18.89 3.36 11.08
CA CYS A 224 -19.70 4.50 10.70
C CYS A 224 -19.73 4.59 9.17
N LEU A 225 -20.81 5.15 8.61
CA LEU A 225 -20.88 5.39 7.16
C LEU A 225 -20.19 6.71 6.87
N ALA A 226 -19.27 6.73 5.92
CA ALA A 226 -18.51 7.90 5.57
C ALA A 226 -18.45 8.14 4.05
N TYR A 227 -18.17 9.39 3.70
CA TYR A 227 -17.66 9.73 2.39
C TYR A 227 -16.13 9.75 2.49
N VAL A 228 -15.50 8.69 1.97
CA VAL A 228 -14.05 8.52 1.91
C VAL A 228 -13.51 9.36 0.75
N ASN A 229 -12.38 10.04 0.98
CA ASN A 229 -11.70 10.84 -0.04
C ASN A 229 -10.20 10.89 0.23
N LEU A 230 -9.51 9.81 -0.12
CA LEU A 230 -8.06 9.70 0.03
C LEU A 230 -7.38 10.33 -1.19
N GLN A 231 -6.45 11.27 -0.96
CA GLN A 231 -5.67 11.90 -2.03
C GLN A 231 -4.58 10.96 -2.53
#